data_AF-A0AAN6YZ04-F1
#
_entry.id   AF-A0AAN6YZ04-F1
#
_cell.length_a   1.000
_cell.length_b   1.000
_cell.length_c   1.000
_cell.angle_alpha   90.00
_cell.angle_beta   90.00
_cell.angle_gamma   90.00
#
_symmetry.space_group_name_H-M   'P 1'
#
loop_
_entity.id
_entity.type
_entity.pdbx_description
1 polymer ?
#
loop_
_entity_poly.entity_id
_entity_poly.type
_entity_poly.pdbx_seq_one_letter_code
_entity_poly.pdbx_strand_id
1 'polypeptide(L)'
;SPGAPYFTVTVTGPTLVKSYENLKLTLRFTYHGVTGTNGSLQGSPTPSVTFHSWVLTESPDFAVQVQRRRAGSDWEDCQIYEEYVCGWMVYDEPDVKVYVGQQSDDFTSLNPGESWLTTVSVTERPDIYLPRDSMPGDVFRYRVKRSEADWWDWGTMEEHRETALMLPCFIKAKVTDPKDRGGRPRLLVPASEWFEFTLIE
;
A
#
# COMPACT_ATOMS: atom_id res chain seq x y z
N SER A 1 -18.65 8.00 17.77
CA SER A 1 -17.82 8.22 16.57
C SER A 1 -18.12 7.13 15.56
N PRO A 2 -18.10 7.39 14.25
CA PRO A 2 -18.12 6.33 13.25
C PRO A 2 -16.99 5.32 13.53
N GLY A 3 -17.19 4.06 13.17
CA GLY A 3 -16.18 3.01 13.34
C GLY A 3 -14.96 3.18 12.42
N ALA A 4 -14.19 2.12 12.19
CA ALA A 4 -13.03 2.19 11.29
C ALA A 4 -13.44 1.96 9.82
N PRO A 5 -12.83 2.68 8.86
CA PRO A 5 -12.94 2.34 7.44
C PRO A 5 -12.49 0.91 7.19
N TYR A 6 -13.24 0.16 6.37
CA TYR A 6 -12.95 -1.21 5.99
C TYR A 6 -12.50 -1.28 4.53
N PHE A 7 -11.33 -1.87 4.33
CA PHE A 7 -10.70 -2.01 3.02
C PHE A 7 -10.40 -3.47 2.72
N THR A 8 -10.32 -3.79 1.43
CA THR A 8 -9.65 -5.00 0.94
C THR A 8 -8.60 -4.62 -0.09
N VAL A 9 -7.57 -5.43 -0.23
CA VAL A 9 -6.58 -5.28 -1.30
C VAL A 9 -6.54 -6.55 -2.14
N THR A 10 -6.54 -6.39 -3.46
CA THR A 10 -6.31 -7.48 -4.42
C THR A 10 -5.11 -7.19 -5.29
N VAL A 11 -4.41 -8.26 -5.68
CA VAL A 11 -3.23 -8.20 -6.53
C VAL A 11 -3.56 -8.91 -7.83
N THR A 12 -3.29 -8.27 -8.95
CA THR A 12 -3.50 -8.83 -10.29
C THR A 12 -2.31 -8.54 -11.18
N GLY A 13 -2.01 -9.44 -12.11
CA GLY A 13 -0.93 -9.26 -13.07
C GLY A 13 -0.83 -10.45 -14.02
N PRO A 14 0.22 -10.50 -14.85
CA PRO A 14 0.49 -11.66 -15.69
C PRO A 14 0.83 -12.89 -14.81
N THR A 15 0.23 -14.03 -15.13
CA THR A 15 0.50 -15.31 -14.45
C THR A 15 1.65 -16.09 -15.09
N LEU A 16 2.07 -15.69 -16.30
CA LEU A 16 3.26 -16.18 -16.98
C LEU A 16 4.16 -14.98 -17.28
N VAL A 17 5.39 -15.04 -16.81
CA VAL A 17 6.33 -13.90 -16.85
C VAL A 17 7.63 -14.37 -17.48
N LYS A 18 8.09 -13.69 -18.53
CA LYS A 18 9.40 -14.00 -19.11
C LYS A 18 10.50 -13.55 -18.18
N SER A 19 11.56 -14.35 -18.06
CA SER A 19 12.63 -14.12 -17.09
C SER A 19 13.37 -12.78 -17.23
N TYR A 20 13.26 -12.13 -18.40
CA TYR A 20 13.90 -10.85 -18.71
C TYR A 20 12.93 -9.64 -18.73
N GLU A 21 11.62 -9.87 -18.52
CA GLU A 21 10.62 -8.80 -18.56
C GLU A 21 10.37 -8.22 -17.18
N ASN A 22 10.06 -6.92 -17.15
CA ASN A 22 9.69 -6.26 -15.90
C ASN A 22 8.28 -6.66 -15.47
N LEU A 23 8.18 -7.42 -14.38
CA LEU A 23 6.90 -7.82 -13.81
C LEU A 23 6.22 -6.61 -13.16
N LYS A 24 5.09 -6.20 -13.73
CA LYS A 24 4.20 -5.19 -13.16
C LYS A 24 2.96 -5.85 -12.60
N LEU A 25 2.71 -5.62 -11.31
CA LEU A 25 1.49 -6.03 -10.63
C LEU A 25 0.62 -4.81 -10.34
N THR A 26 -0.68 -4.95 -10.55
CA THR A 26 -1.66 -3.94 -10.15
C THR A 26 -2.21 -4.30 -8.78
N LEU A 27 -2.13 -3.34 -7.85
CA LEU A 27 -2.77 -3.42 -6.55
C LEU A 27 -4.07 -2.64 -6.62
N ARG A 28 -5.17 -3.24 -6.16
CA ARG A 28 -6.48 -2.58 -6.06
C ARG A 28 -6.92 -2.55 -4.61
N PHE A 29 -7.04 -1.36 -4.05
CA PHE A 29 -7.57 -1.11 -2.72
C PHE A 29 -9.04 -0.70 -2.85
N THR A 30 -9.94 -1.51 -2.31
CA THR A 30 -11.39 -1.26 -2.36
C THR A 30 -11.89 -0.86 -0.98
N TYR A 31 -12.55 0.29 -0.90
CA TYR A 31 -13.21 0.74 0.33
C TYR A 31 -14.64 0.21 0.35
N HIS A 32 -15.04 -0.46 1.43
CA HIS A 32 -16.35 -1.11 1.55
C HIS A 32 -17.30 -0.38 2.50
N GLY A 33 -16.79 0.52 3.33
CA GLY A 33 -17.56 1.28 4.28
C GLY A 33 -17.04 1.21 5.72
N VAL A 34 -17.91 1.50 6.68
CA VAL A 34 -17.54 1.57 8.10
C VAL A 34 -17.86 0.25 8.78
N THR A 35 -16.90 -0.30 9.53
CA THR A 35 -17.17 -1.45 10.42
C THR A 35 -17.86 -0.99 11.69
N GLY A 36 -18.97 -1.64 12.03
CA GLY A 36 -19.63 -1.51 13.33
C GLY A 36 -18.85 -2.21 14.44
N THR A 37 -19.27 -1.99 15.70
CA THR A 37 -18.65 -2.59 16.90
C THR A 37 -18.71 -4.13 16.93
N ASN A 38 -19.61 -4.71 16.14
CA ASN A 38 -19.80 -6.15 15.95
C ASN A 38 -19.09 -6.70 14.70
N GLY A 39 -18.28 -5.89 14.00
CA GLY A 39 -17.55 -6.29 12.79
C GLY A 39 -18.39 -6.35 11.51
N SER A 40 -19.71 -6.15 11.58
CA SER A 40 -20.54 -6.00 10.38
C SER A 40 -20.42 -4.58 9.82
N LEU A 41 -20.52 -4.44 8.50
CA LEU A 41 -20.64 -3.13 7.87
C LEU A 41 -21.85 -2.38 8.42
N GLN A 42 -21.66 -1.12 8.81
CA GLN A 42 -22.77 -0.24 9.18
C GLN A 42 -23.67 0.03 7.98
N GLY A 43 -24.95 0.22 8.24
CA GLY A 43 -25.93 0.60 7.23
C GLY A 43 -25.68 2.01 6.67
N SER A 44 -26.27 2.27 5.51
CA SER A 44 -26.26 3.56 4.82
C SER A 44 -26.87 4.69 5.68
N PRO A 45 -26.40 5.95 5.57
CA PRO A 45 -25.33 6.41 4.67
C PRO A 45 -23.93 6.23 5.26
N THR A 46 -23.06 5.66 4.44
CA THR A 46 -21.65 5.44 4.77
C THR A 46 -20.82 6.58 4.16
N PRO A 47 -20.02 7.31 4.96
CA PRO A 47 -19.26 8.46 4.45
C PRO A 47 -18.12 8.02 3.51
N SER A 48 -17.74 8.93 2.62
CA SER A 48 -16.49 8.87 1.87
C SER A 48 -15.30 8.97 2.84
N VAL A 49 -14.16 8.41 2.46
CA VAL A 49 -12.94 8.45 3.26
C VAL A 49 -11.81 9.06 2.43
N THR A 50 -11.00 9.91 3.05
CA THR A 50 -9.75 10.42 2.48
C THR A 50 -8.58 9.93 3.33
N PHE A 51 -7.52 9.42 2.69
CA PHE A 51 -6.37 8.85 3.38
C PHE A 51 -5.07 9.15 2.64
N HIS A 52 -3.96 9.14 3.39
CA HIS A 52 -2.62 9.25 2.83
C HIS A 52 -2.25 7.90 2.19
N SER A 53 -2.33 7.83 0.87
CA SER A 53 -2.24 6.60 0.09
C SER A 53 -0.79 6.19 -0.19
N TRP A 54 0.14 7.17 -0.25
CA TRP A 54 1.57 6.93 -0.45
C TRP A 54 2.15 5.91 0.55
N VAL A 55 1.76 5.98 1.83
CA VAL A 55 2.27 5.06 2.86
C VAL A 55 1.88 3.59 2.62
N LEU A 56 0.82 3.37 1.84
CA LEU A 56 0.29 2.04 1.54
C LEU A 56 0.89 1.43 0.27
N THR A 57 1.84 2.11 -0.38
CA THR A 57 2.45 1.62 -1.63
C THR A 57 3.94 1.90 -1.74
N GLU A 58 4.42 3.02 -1.20
CA GLU A 58 5.77 3.52 -1.45
C GLU A 58 6.60 3.77 -0.18
N SER A 59 5.97 3.72 0.99
CA SER A 59 6.69 3.83 2.25
C SER A 59 7.58 2.60 2.51
N PRO A 60 8.70 2.78 3.23
CA PRO A 60 9.45 1.65 3.80
C PRO A 60 8.61 0.71 4.67
N ASP A 61 7.49 1.20 5.22
CA ASP A 61 6.55 0.39 6.00
C ASP A 61 5.57 -0.41 5.12
N PHE A 62 5.49 -0.11 3.82
CA PHE A 62 4.75 -0.92 2.86
C PHE A 62 5.48 -2.24 2.64
N ALA A 63 5.08 -3.25 3.40
CA ALA A 63 5.72 -4.54 3.36
C ALA A 63 4.98 -5.50 2.41
N VAL A 64 5.76 -6.20 1.60
CA VAL A 64 5.28 -7.29 0.75
C VAL A 64 5.88 -8.61 1.23
N GLN A 65 5.36 -9.72 0.73
CA GLN A 65 5.99 -11.02 0.87
C GLN A 65 6.03 -11.70 -0.49
N VAL A 66 7.19 -12.23 -0.83
CA VAL A 66 7.41 -13.03 -2.03
C VAL A 66 7.96 -14.38 -1.62
N GLN A 67 7.40 -15.44 -2.19
CA GLN A 67 7.90 -16.80 -2.00
C GLN A 67 8.10 -17.47 -3.34
N ARG A 68 9.06 -18.38 -3.41
CA ARG A 68 9.38 -19.21 -4.57
C ARG A 68 9.11 -20.67 -4.26
N ARG A 69 8.75 -21.45 -5.28
CA ARG A 69 8.70 -22.90 -5.24
C ARG A 69 9.24 -23.46 -6.55
N ARG A 70 10.12 -24.45 -6.44
CA ARG A 70 10.61 -25.24 -7.58
C ARG A 70 9.81 -26.54 -7.69
N ALA A 71 9.86 -27.18 -8.85
CA ALA A 71 9.20 -28.46 -9.05
C ALA A 71 9.65 -29.48 -7.98
N GLY A 72 8.69 -30.00 -7.20
CA GLY A 72 8.95 -30.98 -6.15
C GLY A 72 9.53 -30.42 -4.85
N SER A 73 9.56 -29.09 -4.65
CA SER A 73 10.00 -28.45 -3.40
C SER A 73 8.85 -27.78 -2.65
N ASP A 74 9.09 -27.43 -1.38
CA ASP A 74 8.24 -26.54 -0.61
C ASP A 74 8.42 -25.07 -1.02
N TRP A 75 7.55 -24.20 -0.51
CA TRP A 75 7.69 -22.75 -0.64
C TRP A 75 8.81 -22.23 0.25
N GLU A 76 9.67 -21.39 -0.32
CA GLU A 76 10.72 -20.67 0.40
C GLU A 76 10.50 -19.16 0.30
N ASP A 77 10.77 -18.42 1.39
CA ASP A 77 10.72 -16.95 1.36
C ASP A 77 11.87 -16.41 0.50
N CYS A 78 11.54 -15.53 -0.44
CA CYS A 78 12.54 -14.76 -1.16
C CYS A 78 13.11 -13.68 -0.22
N GLN A 79 14.43 -13.53 -0.18
CA GLN A 79 15.05 -12.42 0.53
C GLN A 79 14.66 -11.11 -0.15
N ILE A 80 13.92 -10.28 0.60
CA ILE A 80 13.68 -8.87 0.28
C ILE A 80 14.84 -8.12 0.94
N TYR A 81 15.68 -7.45 0.16
CA TYR A 81 16.79 -6.70 0.73
C TYR A 81 16.24 -5.47 1.44
N GLU A 82 16.19 -5.51 2.77
CA GLU A 82 15.79 -4.38 3.62
C GLU A 82 16.79 -3.20 3.55
N GLU A 83 17.97 -3.41 2.95
CA GLU A 83 19.11 -2.49 3.00
C GLU A 83 19.09 -1.33 1.99
N TYR A 84 18.09 -1.22 1.12
CA TYR A 84 17.91 0.00 0.33
C TYR A 84 17.18 1.08 1.15
N VAL A 85 17.87 1.55 2.18
CA VAL A 85 17.67 2.90 2.70
C VAL A 85 18.04 3.83 1.56
N CYS A 86 17.09 4.66 1.08
CA CYS A 86 17.39 5.79 0.20
C CYS A 86 18.68 6.45 0.67
N GLY A 87 19.74 6.32 -0.13
CA GLY A 87 21.11 6.52 0.35
C GLY A 87 21.31 7.86 1.05
N TRP A 88 21.96 7.84 2.21
CA TRP A 88 22.72 8.94 2.85
C TRP A 88 22.27 10.39 2.58
N MET A 89 20.97 10.67 2.56
CA MET A 89 20.49 12.05 2.48
C MET A 89 20.30 12.57 3.91
N VAL A 90 21.06 13.61 4.23
CA VAL A 90 20.88 14.37 5.46
C VAL A 90 19.69 15.30 5.24
N TYR A 91 18.56 14.95 5.84
CA TYR A 91 17.32 15.71 5.77
C TYR A 91 17.14 16.53 7.06
N ASP A 92 18.00 17.53 7.27
CA ASP A 92 17.98 18.36 8.49
C ASP A 92 17.05 19.58 8.40
N GLU A 93 16.32 19.73 7.28
CA GLU A 93 15.34 20.81 7.12
C GLU A 93 14.05 20.52 7.92
N PRO A 94 13.36 21.55 8.42
CA PRO A 94 12.13 21.38 9.18
C PRO A 94 11.02 20.77 8.33
N ASP A 95 10.05 20.15 9.00
CA ASP A 95 8.83 19.66 8.37
C ASP A 95 8.13 20.78 7.58
N VAL A 96 7.56 20.41 6.44
CA VAL A 96 6.85 21.30 5.53
C VAL A 96 5.34 21.10 5.67
N LYS A 97 4.62 22.22 5.62
CA LYS A 97 3.16 22.22 5.63
C LYS A 97 2.64 21.86 4.23
N VAL A 98 1.77 20.86 4.18
CA VAL A 98 1.07 20.46 2.96
C VAL A 98 -0.44 20.54 3.15
N TYR A 99 -1.17 20.67 2.05
CA TYR A 99 -2.64 20.65 2.04
C TYR A 99 -3.13 19.41 1.30
N VAL A 100 -4.02 18.64 1.94
CA VAL A 100 -4.49 17.34 1.45
C VAL A 100 -5.06 17.45 0.04
N GLY A 101 -5.99 18.39 -0.21
CA GLY A 101 -6.58 18.54 -1.54
C GLY A 101 -5.67 19.18 -2.61
N GLN A 102 -4.46 19.61 -2.27
CA GLN A 102 -3.47 20.14 -3.22
C GLN A 102 -2.35 19.13 -3.52
N GLN A 103 -2.20 18.09 -2.70
CA GLN A 103 -1.25 16.99 -2.87
C GLN A 103 -1.95 15.74 -3.42
N SER A 104 -2.62 15.87 -4.58
CA SER A 104 -3.50 14.81 -5.11
C SER A 104 -2.83 13.46 -5.35
N ASP A 105 -1.51 13.43 -5.50
CA ASP A 105 -0.79 12.21 -5.84
C ASP A 105 -0.48 11.33 -4.62
N ASP A 106 -0.47 11.92 -3.41
CA ASP A 106 -0.13 11.22 -2.16
C ASP A 106 -1.36 10.93 -1.28
N PHE A 107 -2.50 11.54 -1.61
CA PHE A 107 -3.76 11.33 -0.91
C PHE A 107 -4.81 10.77 -1.85
N THR A 108 -5.76 10.02 -1.30
CA THR A 108 -6.82 9.39 -2.09
C THR A 108 -8.13 9.48 -1.34
N SER A 109 -9.20 9.81 -2.06
CA SER A 109 -10.57 9.79 -1.54
C SER A 109 -11.39 8.71 -2.24
N LEU A 110 -12.16 7.96 -1.48
CA LEU A 110 -13.05 6.91 -2.01
C LEU A 110 -14.43 7.00 -1.37
N ASN A 111 -15.46 6.85 -2.20
CA ASN A 111 -16.80 6.49 -1.77
C ASN A 111 -16.89 4.98 -1.47
N PRO A 112 -17.84 4.53 -0.64
CA PRO A 112 -18.07 3.11 -0.42
C PRO A 112 -18.33 2.38 -1.76
N GLY A 113 -17.58 1.31 -2.01
CA GLY A 113 -17.58 0.53 -3.24
C GLY A 113 -16.54 0.97 -4.28
N GLU A 114 -15.94 2.16 -4.14
CA GLU A 114 -14.88 2.62 -5.03
C GLU A 114 -13.54 1.95 -4.73
N SER A 115 -12.66 1.99 -5.72
CA SER A 115 -11.31 1.44 -5.60
C SER A 115 -10.26 2.40 -6.10
N TRP A 116 -9.13 2.43 -5.39
CA TRP A 116 -7.89 3.04 -5.83
C TRP A 116 -6.96 1.97 -6.39
N LEU A 117 -6.29 2.27 -7.50
CA LEU A 117 -5.38 1.36 -8.18
C LEU A 117 -3.99 1.98 -8.23
N THR A 118 -2.99 1.15 -7.97
CA THR A 118 -1.59 1.48 -8.23
C THR A 118 -0.89 0.32 -8.93
N THR A 119 0.29 0.57 -9.48
CA THR A 119 1.14 -0.45 -10.09
C THR A 119 2.47 -0.52 -9.37
N VAL A 120 2.91 -1.74 -9.06
CA VAL A 120 4.22 -2.00 -8.49
C VAL A 120 5.05 -2.82 -9.48
N SER A 121 6.28 -2.36 -9.74
CA SER A 121 7.26 -3.12 -10.50
C SER A 121 8.02 -4.05 -9.55
N VAL A 122 7.79 -5.36 -9.67
CA VAL A 122 8.39 -6.41 -8.80
C VAL A 122 9.85 -6.69 -9.16
N THR A 123 10.34 -6.21 -10.31
CA THR A 123 11.72 -6.42 -10.77
C THR A 123 12.56 -5.15 -10.82
N GLU A 124 11.93 -3.98 -10.77
CA GLU A 124 12.61 -2.66 -10.77
C GLU A 124 12.78 -2.11 -9.36
N ARG A 125 12.06 -2.68 -8.38
CA ARG A 125 12.13 -2.24 -6.99
C ARG A 125 13.41 -2.75 -6.34
N PRO A 126 14.22 -1.87 -5.73
CA PRO A 126 15.49 -2.28 -5.14
C PRO A 126 15.34 -3.18 -3.90
N ASP A 127 14.18 -3.14 -3.27
CA ASP A 127 13.76 -3.93 -2.11
C ASP A 127 13.16 -5.29 -2.52
N ILE A 128 12.52 -5.38 -3.68
CA ILE A 128 11.82 -6.58 -4.16
C ILE A 128 12.53 -7.06 -5.42
N TYR A 129 13.41 -8.05 -5.31
CA TYR A 129 13.97 -8.75 -6.46
C TYR A 129 13.59 -10.22 -6.43
N LEU A 130 13.24 -10.77 -7.60
CA LEU A 130 13.28 -12.21 -7.78
C LEU A 130 14.73 -12.68 -7.56
N PRO A 131 14.95 -13.83 -6.90
CA PRO A 131 16.30 -14.35 -6.68
C PRO A 131 17.09 -14.45 -8.00
N ARG A 132 18.39 -14.14 -7.99
CA ARG A 132 19.23 -14.15 -9.21
C ARG A 132 19.34 -15.53 -9.87
N ASP A 133 19.11 -16.60 -9.11
CA ASP A 133 19.11 -18.00 -9.55
C ASP A 133 17.71 -18.48 -9.98
N SER A 134 16.78 -17.55 -10.27
CA SER A 134 15.45 -17.90 -10.77
C SER A 134 15.54 -18.44 -12.19
N MET A 135 14.82 -19.52 -12.48
CA MET A 135 14.84 -20.21 -13.76
C MET A 135 13.41 -20.38 -14.33
N PRO A 136 13.24 -20.54 -15.65
CA PRO A 136 11.98 -20.98 -16.22
C PRO A 136 11.44 -22.23 -15.51
N GLY A 137 10.14 -22.22 -15.20
CA GLY A 137 9.47 -23.25 -14.40
C GLY A 137 9.39 -22.96 -12.90
N ASP A 138 10.15 -21.99 -12.38
CA ASP A 138 9.98 -21.53 -11.01
C ASP A 138 8.61 -20.86 -10.85
N VAL A 139 7.90 -21.23 -9.78
CA VAL A 139 6.61 -20.63 -9.41
C VAL A 139 6.84 -19.67 -8.25
N PHE A 140 6.28 -18.48 -8.38
CA PHE A 140 6.32 -17.44 -7.37
C PHE A 140 4.93 -17.14 -6.85
N ARG A 141 4.86 -16.71 -5.60
CA ARG A 141 3.67 -16.08 -5.03
C ARG A 141 4.02 -14.77 -4.36
N TYR A 142 3.16 -13.79 -4.57
CA TYR A 142 3.28 -12.42 -4.09
C TYR A 142 2.06 -12.07 -3.24
N ARG A 143 2.27 -11.39 -2.11
CA ARG A 143 1.18 -10.75 -1.38
C ARG A 143 1.59 -9.41 -0.80
N VAL A 144 0.63 -8.52 -0.70
CA VAL A 144 0.72 -7.33 0.14
C VAL A 144 0.48 -7.76 1.58
N LYS A 145 1.39 -7.42 2.51
CA LYS A 145 1.16 -7.68 3.94
C LYS A 145 0.16 -6.66 4.48
N ARG A 146 -0.39 -6.94 5.66
CA ARG A 146 -1.24 -5.97 6.38
C ARG A 146 -0.47 -4.65 6.53
N SER A 147 -1.13 -3.55 6.23
CA SER A 147 -0.59 -2.20 6.36
C SER A 147 -1.56 -1.29 7.12
N GLU A 148 -1.03 -0.18 7.64
CA GLU A 148 -1.78 0.82 8.41
C GLU A 148 -1.55 2.18 7.75
N ALA A 149 -2.63 2.91 7.44
CA ALA A 149 -2.49 4.29 7.01
C ALA A 149 -2.05 5.15 8.21
N ASP A 150 -1.07 6.01 8.01
CA ASP A 150 -0.59 6.96 9.01
C ASP A 150 -1.61 8.08 9.24
N TRP A 151 -2.27 8.55 8.19
CA TRP A 151 -3.33 9.55 8.26
C TRP A 151 -4.56 9.18 7.42
N TRP A 152 -5.74 9.48 7.97
CA TRP A 152 -7.02 9.41 7.27
C TRP A 152 -8.08 10.25 8.00
N ASP A 153 -9.12 10.67 7.28
CA ASP A 153 -10.31 11.30 7.83
C ASP A 153 -11.56 11.04 6.97
N TRP A 154 -12.74 11.33 7.54
CA TRP A 154 -14.00 11.23 6.82
C TRP A 154 -14.23 12.45 5.94
N GLY A 155 -14.67 12.20 4.71
CA GLY A 155 -14.94 13.23 3.73
C GLY A 155 -14.21 12.97 2.42
N THR A 156 -14.51 13.82 1.46
CA THR A 156 -13.95 13.86 0.12
C THR A 156 -12.70 14.73 0.06
N MET A 157 -11.96 14.63 -1.03
CA MET A 157 -10.77 15.46 -1.26
C MET A 157 -11.09 16.96 -1.21
N GLU A 158 -12.24 17.37 -1.76
CA GLU A 158 -12.66 18.78 -1.78
C GLU A 158 -12.98 19.29 -0.37
N GLU A 159 -13.63 18.47 0.47
CA GLU A 159 -13.88 18.82 1.88
C GLU A 159 -12.57 18.95 2.67
N HIS A 160 -11.54 18.20 2.29
CA HIS A 160 -10.20 18.28 2.88
C HIS A 160 -9.24 19.23 2.17
N ARG A 161 -9.73 20.09 1.25
CA ARG A 161 -8.88 20.99 0.47
C ARG A 161 -7.99 21.90 1.30
N GLU A 162 -8.51 22.40 2.41
CA GLU A 162 -7.79 23.29 3.35
C GLU A 162 -7.24 22.53 4.57
N THR A 163 -7.38 21.20 4.61
CA THR A 163 -6.81 20.39 5.69
C THR A 163 -5.30 20.39 5.55
N ALA A 164 -4.63 20.97 6.56
CA ALA A 164 -3.19 21.07 6.60
C ALA A 164 -2.57 19.97 7.46
N LEU A 165 -1.48 19.40 6.94
CA LEU A 165 -0.66 18.40 7.62
C LEU A 165 0.80 18.82 7.55
N MET A 166 1.63 18.27 8.42
CA MET A 166 3.09 18.38 8.34
C MET A 166 3.68 17.07 7.85
N LEU A 167 4.59 17.17 6.89
CA LEU A 167 5.42 16.07 6.39
C LEU A 167 6.89 16.47 6.54
N PRO A 168 7.84 15.53 6.64
CA PRO A 168 9.25 15.86 6.55
C PRO A 168 9.58 16.65 5.28
N CYS A 169 10.69 17.38 5.27
CA CYS A 169 11.06 18.29 4.17
C CYS A 169 11.09 17.66 2.77
N PHE A 170 11.29 16.33 2.69
CA PHE A 170 11.28 15.56 1.44
C PHE A 170 9.89 15.07 1.00
N ILE A 171 8.83 15.38 1.76
CA ILE A 171 7.40 15.13 1.52
C ILE A 171 7.00 13.64 1.47
N LYS A 172 7.81 12.79 0.84
CA LYS A 172 7.62 11.34 0.69
C LYS A 172 7.94 10.59 1.98
N ALA A 173 7.17 10.86 3.02
CA ALA A 173 7.28 10.24 4.34
C ALA A 173 5.91 10.21 5.04
N LYS A 174 5.88 9.62 6.24
CA LYS A 174 4.70 9.66 7.09
C LYS A 174 4.39 11.08 7.59
N VAL A 175 3.11 11.35 7.82
CA VAL A 175 2.60 12.56 8.48
C VAL A 175 3.21 12.68 9.88
N THR A 176 3.80 13.84 10.16
CA THR A 176 4.42 14.16 11.47
C THR A 176 3.51 14.98 12.37
N ASP A 177 2.57 15.73 11.80
CA ASP A 177 1.54 16.48 12.54
C ASP A 177 0.22 16.53 11.74
N PRO A 178 -0.94 16.22 12.36
CA PRO A 178 -1.10 15.79 13.76
C PRO A 178 -0.48 14.42 14.03
N LYS A 179 0.21 14.27 15.18
CA LYS A 179 0.77 12.98 15.62
C LYS A 179 -0.29 11.98 16.06
N ASP A 180 -1.38 12.50 16.62
CA ASP A 180 -2.51 11.68 17.00
C ASP A 180 -3.59 11.67 15.91
N ARG A 181 -4.46 10.66 15.98
CA ARG A 181 -5.53 10.48 15.01
C ARG A 181 -6.79 11.27 15.38
N GLY A 182 -6.71 12.27 16.27
CA GLY A 182 -7.89 12.96 16.81
C GLY A 182 -8.89 12.02 17.49
N GLY A 183 -8.40 10.92 18.09
CA GLY A 183 -9.24 9.86 18.66
C GLY A 183 -9.90 8.91 17.66
N ARG A 184 -9.65 9.06 16.35
CA ARG A 184 -10.12 8.13 15.31
C ARG A 184 -9.46 6.74 15.45
N PRO A 185 -10.16 5.66 15.09
CA PRO A 185 -9.56 4.33 15.07
C PRO A 185 -8.47 4.24 13.98
N ARG A 186 -7.66 3.18 14.05
CA ARG A 186 -6.67 2.86 13.01
C ARG A 186 -7.39 2.44 11.73
N LEU A 187 -6.93 2.94 10.59
CA LEU A 187 -7.29 2.42 9.29
C LEU A 187 -6.29 1.32 8.93
N LEU A 188 -6.75 0.08 9.00
CA LEU A 188 -5.96 -1.10 8.68
C LEU A 188 -6.41 -1.65 7.33
N VAL A 189 -5.45 -1.88 6.45
CA VAL A 189 -5.67 -2.66 5.22
C VAL A 189 -5.22 -4.09 5.50
N PRO A 190 -6.11 -5.09 5.36
CA PRO A 190 -5.74 -6.49 5.55
C PRO A 190 -4.68 -6.93 4.53
N ALA A 191 -4.00 -8.04 4.80
CA ALA A 191 -3.13 -8.65 3.81
C ALA A 191 -3.96 -9.08 2.58
N SER A 192 -3.36 -9.02 1.39
CA SER A 192 -3.99 -9.59 0.20
C SER A 192 -3.95 -11.11 0.25
N GLU A 193 -4.80 -11.73 -0.55
CA GLU A 193 -4.58 -13.11 -0.98
C GLU A 193 -3.26 -13.23 -1.75
N TRP A 194 -2.76 -14.46 -1.84
CA TRP A 194 -1.57 -14.77 -2.65
C TRP A 194 -1.90 -14.68 -4.14
N PHE A 195 -1.10 -13.92 -4.87
CA PHE A 195 -1.09 -13.90 -6.33
C PHE A 195 0.07 -14.76 -6.83
N GLU A 196 -0.20 -15.76 -7.66
CA GLU A 196 0.81 -16.69 -8.19
C GLU A 196 1.16 -16.39 -9.66
N PHE A 197 2.44 -16.53 -10.00
CA PHE A 197 2.94 -16.45 -11.37
C PHE A 197 4.11 -17.42 -11.59
N THR A 198 4.34 -17.81 -12.84
CA THR A 198 5.40 -18.75 -13.23
C THR A 198 6.37 -18.07 -14.19
N LEU A 199 7.67 -18.31 -14.00
CA LEU A 199 8.68 -17.88 -14.96
C LEU A 199 8.70 -18.78 -16.19
N ILE A 200 8.77 -18.15 -17.35
CA ILE A 200 8.90 -18.82 -18.66
C ILE A 200 10.11 -18.25 -19.41
N GLU A 201 10.50 -18.94 -20.49
CA GLU A 201 11.52 -18.49 -21.43
C GLU A 201 11.15 -17.16 -22.13
#